data_AF-A0A6B3H9X4-F1
#
_entry.id   AF-A0A6B3H9X4-F1
#
_cell.length_a   1.000
_cell.length_b   1.000
_cell.length_c   1.000
_cell.angle_alpha   90.00
_cell.angle_beta   90.00
_cell.angle_gamma   90.00
#
_symmetry.space_group_name_H-M   'P 1'
#
loop_
_entity.id
_entity.type
_entity.pdbx_description
1 polymer ?
#
loop_
_entity_poly.entity_id
_entity_poly.type
_entity_poly.pdbx_seq_one_letter_code
_entity_poly.pdbx_strand_id
1 'polypeptide(L)'
;PPPRGRADHDLMDALLSLAPRHRRSLLLYDGVGLDLPETAAETEATTRAAAHRVLSARAAVAERVPALADPAALHRRLDALSPMGPATTEQGAVIRTVGERRVRGWTRSAVALTALVAGATGFCVSVAPDHYVRPPAAGEAVTGVPPHAGPGPLSEEERSLRDTLREHPAAGPERVKPLPG
;
A
#
# COMPACT_ATOMS: atom_id res chain seq x y z
N PRO A 1 -47.58 -16.62 -4.18
CA PRO A 1 -46.67 -17.05 -5.27
C PRO A 1 -46.66 -18.58 -5.31
N PRO A 2 -46.60 -19.22 -6.48
CA PRO A 2 -46.44 -20.67 -6.54
C PRO A 2 -45.11 -21.08 -5.86
N PRO A 3 -45.06 -22.26 -5.23
CA PRO A 3 -43.82 -22.76 -4.62
C PRO A 3 -42.72 -22.90 -5.67
N ARG A 4 -41.51 -22.50 -5.31
CA ARG A 4 -40.33 -22.63 -6.18
C ARG A 4 -40.07 -24.10 -6.48
N GLY A 5 -39.76 -24.41 -7.74
CA GLY A 5 -39.46 -25.78 -8.18
C GLY A 5 -38.05 -26.20 -7.78
N ARG A 6 -37.72 -27.50 -7.92
CA ARG A 6 -36.36 -28.01 -7.63
C ARG A 6 -35.26 -27.25 -8.40
N ALA A 7 -35.50 -26.94 -9.67
CA ALA A 7 -34.56 -26.17 -10.49
C ALA A 7 -34.30 -24.74 -9.98
N ASP A 8 -35.27 -24.13 -9.27
CA ASP A 8 -35.08 -22.82 -8.62
C ASP A 8 -34.16 -22.91 -7.40
N HIS A 9 -34.31 -23.99 -6.62
CA HIS A 9 -33.44 -24.28 -5.48
C HIS A 9 -32.01 -24.57 -5.95
N ASP A 10 -31.84 -25.39 -6.99
CA ASP A 10 -30.52 -25.72 -7.54
C ASP A 10 -29.78 -24.47 -8.05
N LEU A 11 -30.49 -23.54 -8.72
CA LEU A 11 -29.93 -22.26 -9.15
C LEU A 11 -29.60 -21.37 -7.94
N MET A 12 -30.48 -21.27 -6.94
CA MET A 12 -30.22 -20.48 -5.74
C MET A 12 -28.98 -20.99 -5.00
N ASP A 13 -28.84 -22.30 -4.84
CA ASP A 13 -27.69 -22.93 -4.19
C ASP A 13 -26.41 -22.71 -5.00
N ALA A 14 -26.48 -22.80 -6.34
CA ALA A 14 -25.36 -22.46 -7.21
C ALA A 14 -24.93 -21.00 -7.03
N LEU A 15 -25.87 -20.04 -7.04
CA LEU A 15 -25.58 -18.63 -6.79
C LEU A 15 -24.99 -18.40 -5.40
N LEU A 16 -25.54 -19.02 -4.36
CA LEU A 16 -25.06 -18.86 -2.99
C LEU A 16 -23.66 -19.46 -2.77
N SER A 17 -23.27 -20.46 -3.56
CA SER A 17 -21.91 -21.03 -3.55
C SER A 17 -20.85 -20.13 -4.20
N LEU A 18 -21.25 -19.16 -5.03
CA LEU A 18 -20.31 -18.23 -5.65
C LEU A 18 -19.69 -17.28 -4.62
N ALA A 19 -18.43 -16.93 -4.85
CA ALA A 19 -17.79 -15.84 -4.10
C ALA A 19 -18.60 -14.53 -4.26
N PRO A 20 -18.78 -13.73 -3.19
CA PRO A 20 -19.72 -12.59 -3.20
C PRO A 20 -19.53 -11.59 -4.35
N ARG A 21 -18.27 -11.36 -4.77
CA ARG A 21 -17.95 -10.46 -5.90
C ARG A 21 -18.44 -11.01 -7.24
N HIS A 22 -18.32 -12.32 -7.45
CA HIS A 22 -18.77 -13.00 -8.67
C HIS A 22 -20.30 -13.05 -8.72
N ARG A 23 -20.93 -13.41 -7.60
CA ARG A 23 -22.40 -13.39 -7.47
C ARG A 23 -22.99 -12.02 -7.76
N ARG A 24 -22.44 -10.95 -7.17
CA ARG A 24 -22.93 -9.57 -7.39
C ARG A 24 -22.79 -9.15 -8.85
N SER A 25 -21.63 -9.36 -9.47
CA SER A 25 -21.43 -9.03 -10.89
C SER A 25 -22.38 -9.82 -11.80
N LEU A 26 -22.59 -11.11 -11.54
CA LEU A 26 -23.52 -11.93 -12.30
C LEU A 26 -24.97 -11.45 -12.16
N LEU A 27 -25.43 -11.18 -10.94
CA LEU A 27 -26.80 -10.72 -10.71
C LEU A 27 -27.07 -9.34 -11.30
N LEU A 28 -26.09 -8.43 -11.31
CA LEU A 28 -26.25 -7.12 -11.95
C LEU A 28 -26.30 -7.23 -13.47
N TYR A 29 -25.43 -8.04 -14.06
CA TYR A 29 -25.36 -8.21 -15.51
C TYR A 29 -26.49 -9.09 -16.05
N ASP A 30 -26.64 -10.31 -15.53
CA ASP A 30 -27.61 -11.30 -16.04
C ASP A 30 -28.95 -11.32 -15.29
N GLY A 31 -29.02 -10.74 -14.09
CA GLY A 31 -30.27 -10.68 -13.32
C GLY A 31 -31.02 -9.35 -13.44
N VAL A 32 -30.30 -8.23 -13.40
CA VAL A 32 -30.86 -6.87 -13.55
C VAL A 32 -30.81 -6.42 -15.01
N GLY A 33 -29.87 -6.94 -15.81
CA GLY A 33 -29.72 -6.55 -17.22
C GLY A 33 -28.89 -5.30 -17.43
N LEU A 34 -28.06 -4.89 -16.45
CA LEU A 34 -27.13 -3.77 -16.63
C LEU A 34 -26.10 -4.11 -17.70
N ASP A 35 -25.64 -3.08 -18.41
CA ASP A 35 -24.53 -3.28 -19.33
C ASP A 35 -23.21 -3.51 -18.56
N LEU A 36 -22.15 -3.84 -19.31
CA LEU A 36 -20.88 -4.21 -18.70
C LEU A 36 -20.17 -3.00 -18.03
N PRO A 37 -20.11 -1.80 -18.65
CA PRO A 37 -19.65 -0.58 -17.98
C PRO A 37 -20.43 -0.21 -16.70
N GLU A 38 -21.76 -0.29 -16.71
CA GLU A 38 -22.61 0.01 -15.56
C GLU A 38 -22.40 -1.00 -14.44
N THR A 39 -22.33 -2.29 -14.77
CA THR A 39 -21.98 -3.34 -13.81
C THR A 39 -20.59 -3.10 -13.20
N ALA A 40 -19.64 -2.61 -13.98
CA ALA A 40 -18.31 -2.28 -13.50
C ALA A 40 -18.33 -1.10 -12.53
N ALA A 41 -19.08 -0.05 -12.85
CA ALA A 41 -19.28 1.11 -11.98
C ALA A 41 -19.94 0.70 -10.64
N GLU A 42 -21.04 -0.06 -10.68
CA GLU A 42 -21.79 -0.50 -9.49
C GLU A 42 -21.00 -1.49 -8.61
N THR A 43 -19.97 -2.14 -9.17
CA THR A 43 -19.08 -3.05 -8.42
C THR A 43 -17.72 -2.46 -8.11
N GLU A 44 -17.53 -1.17 -8.35
CA GLU A 44 -16.27 -0.44 -8.17
C GLU A 44 -15.09 -1.21 -8.78
N ALA A 45 -15.28 -1.67 -10.01
CA ALA A 45 -14.32 -2.49 -10.74
C ALA A 45 -14.03 -1.90 -12.11
N THR A 46 -12.91 -2.30 -12.70
CA THR A 46 -12.68 -2.04 -14.12
C THR A 46 -13.62 -2.90 -14.96
N THR A 47 -13.99 -2.42 -16.15
CA THR A 47 -14.85 -3.15 -17.10
C THR A 47 -14.30 -4.55 -17.39
N ARG A 48 -12.98 -4.69 -17.53
CA ARG A 48 -12.30 -5.99 -17.71
C ARG A 48 -12.49 -6.91 -16.49
N ALA A 49 -12.36 -6.37 -15.29
CA ALA A 49 -12.54 -7.17 -14.07
C ALA A 49 -14.00 -7.59 -13.89
N ALA A 50 -14.97 -6.73 -14.23
CA ALA A 50 -16.38 -7.08 -14.25
C ALA A 50 -16.66 -8.21 -15.25
N ALA A 51 -16.13 -8.11 -16.47
CA ALA A 51 -16.30 -9.13 -17.51
C ALA A 51 -15.76 -10.50 -17.06
N HIS A 52 -14.54 -10.52 -16.52
CA HIS A 52 -13.94 -11.75 -16.01
C HIS A 52 -14.78 -12.37 -14.90
N ARG A 53 -15.29 -11.56 -13.97
CA ARG A 53 -16.15 -12.03 -12.87
C ARG A 53 -17.45 -12.64 -13.40
N VAL A 54 -18.10 -12.01 -14.39
CA VAL A 54 -19.32 -12.54 -15.00
C VAL A 54 -19.03 -13.88 -15.70
N LEU A 55 -18.00 -13.95 -16.53
CA LEU A 55 -17.63 -15.19 -17.23
C LEU A 55 -17.31 -16.33 -16.25
N SER A 56 -16.52 -16.04 -15.21
CA SER A 56 -16.18 -17.03 -14.18
C SER A 56 -17.41 -17.48 -13.39
N ALA A 57 -18.34 -16.56 -13.10
CA ALA A 57 -19.59 -16.88 -12.42
C ALA A 57 -20.49 -17.77 -13.28
N ARG A 58 -20.64 -17.46 -14.58
CA ARG A 58 -21.39 -18.29 -15.53
C ARG A 58 -20.82 -19.69 -15.63
N ALA A 59 -19.50 -19.83 -15.73
CA ALA A 59 -18.83 -21.13 -15.76
C ALA A 59 -19.13 -21.95 -14.50
N ALA A 60 -18.96 -21.35 -13.32
CA ALA A 60 -19.25 -22.03 -12.05
C ALA A 60 -20.73 -22.39 -11.87
N VAL A 61 -21.65 -21.58 -12.40
CA VAL A 61 -23.08 -21.92 -12.42
C VAL A 61 -23.35 -23.08 -13.38
N ALA A 62 -22.76 -23.06 -14.57
CA ALA A 62 -22.91 -24.12 -15.57
C ALA A 62 -22.36 -25.48 -15.08
N GLU A 63 -21.27 -25.48 -14.31
CA GLU A 63 -20.73 -26.69 -13.69
C GLU A 63 -21.72 -27.34 -12.71
N ARG A 64 -22.47 -26.53 -11.95
CA ARG A 64 -23.43 -27.02 -10.94
C ARG A 64 -24.81 -27.27 -11.51
N VAL A 65 -25.22 -26.47 -12.50
CA VAL A 65 -26.52 -26.53 -13.16
C VAL A 65 -26.31 -26.50 -14.68
N PRO A 66 -25.96 -27.65 -15.29
CA PRO A 66 -25.63 -27.72 -16.72
C PRO A 66 -26.75 -27.25 -17.65
N ALA A 67 -28.01 -27.36 -17.22
CA ALA A 67 -29.17 -26.85 -17.95
C ALA A 67 -29.16 -25.31 -18.15
N LEU A 68 -28.32 -24.58 -17.40
CA LEU A 68 -28.16 -23.13 -17.47
C LEU A 68 -26.81 -22.72 -18.05
N ALA A 69 -26.14 -23.60 -18.80
CA ALA A 69 -24.89 -23.28 -19.50
C ALA A 69 -25.09 -22.23 -20.61
N ASP A 70 -26.29 -22.19 -21.21
CA ASP A 70 -26.68 -21.12 -22.13
C ASP A 70 -26.97 -19.81 -21.36
N PRO A 71 -26.25 -18.71 -21.64
CA PRO A 71 -26.49 -17.42 -21.00
C PRO A 71 -27.93 -16.92 -21.12
N ALA A 72 -28.60 -17.17 -22.25
CA ALA A 72 -29.99 -16.72 -22.44
C ALA A 72 -30.98 -17.54 -21.60
N ALA A 73 -30.72 -18.83 -21.40
CA ALA A 73 -31.46 -19.67 -20.46
C ALA A 73 -31.24 -19.22 -19.00
N LEU A 74 -30.00 -18.88 -18.63
CA LEU A 74 -29.68 -18.35 -17.30
C LEU A 74 -30.42 -17.04 -17.02
N HIS A 75 -30.34 -16.08 -17.95
CA HIS A 75 -31.04 -14.78 -17.83
C HIS A 75 -32.55 -14.97 -17.65
N ARG A 76 -33.21 -15.73 -18.53
CA ARG A 76 -34.65 -16.03 -18.42
C ARG A 76 -35.02 -16.68 -17.09
N ARG A 77 -34.15 -17.55 -16.56
CA ARG A 77 -34.41 -18.22 -15.28
C ARG A 77 -34.24 -17.28 -14.10
N LEU A 78 -33.26 -16.37 -14.15
CA LEU A 78 -33.08 -15.29 -13.16
C LEU A 78 -34.28 -14.32 -13.18
N ASP A 79 -34.77 -13.94 -14.36
CA ASP A 79 -35.98 -13.13 -14.51
C ASP A 79 -37.21 -13.82 -13.90
N ALA A 80 -37.37 -15.12 -14.16
CA ALA A 80 -38.47 -15.91 -13.59
C ALA A 80 -38.35 -16.08 -12.06
N LEU A 81 -37.13 -16.03 -11.51
CA LEU A 81 -36.86 -16.06 -10.07
C LEU A 81 -37.05 -14.70 -9.40
N SER A 82 -36.93 -13.61 -10.18
CA SER A 82 -37.16 -12.25 -9.70
C SER A 82 -38.61 -12.17 -9.22
N PRO A 83 -38.86 -12.08 -7.90
CA PRO A 83 -40.20 -11.84 -7.43
C PRO A 83 -40.56 -10.46 -7.98
N MET A 84 -41.60 -10.37 -8.80
CA MET A 84 -42.19 -9.09 -9.23
C MET A 84 -42.84 -8.37 -8.04
N GLY A 85 -42.03 -7.97 -7.07
CA GLY A 85 -42.42 -7.23 -5.90
C GLY A 85 -41.19 -6.59 -5.27
N PRO A 86 -41.19 -5.28 -5.02
CA PRO A 86 -40.11 -4.64 -4.27
C PRO A 86 -39.94 -5.35 -2.92
N ALA A 87 -38.70 -5.48 -2.47
CA ALA A 87 -38.41 -6.00 -1.13
C ALA A 87 -39.27 -5.26 -0.11
N THR A 88 -39.87 -5.99 0.83
CA THR A 88 -40.68 -5.34 1.86
C THR A 88 -39.80 -4.37 2.66
N THR A 89 -40.39 -3.32 3.23
CA THR A 89 -39.65 -2.32 4.03
C THR A 89 -38.78 -2.98 5.12
N GLU A 90 -39.26 -4.06 5.72
CA GLU A 90 -38.53 -4.85 6.71
C GLU A 90 -37.31 -5.56 6.11
N GLN A 91 -37.47 -6.21 4.94
CA GLN A 91 -36.36 -6.84 4.23
C GLN A 91 -35.30 -5.80 3.82
N GLY A 92 -35.74 -4.63 3.35
CA GLY A 92 -34.85 -3.50 3.06
C GLY A 92 -34.05 -3.01 4.27
N ALA A 93 -34.68 -2.93 5.44
CA ALA A 93 -34.01 -2.54 6.69
C ALA A 93 -32.95 -3.58 7.13
N VAL A 94 -33.24 -4.88 7.00
CA VAL A 94 -32.27 -5.93 7.31
C VAL A 94 -31.07 -5.89 6.37
N ILE A 95 -31.30 -5.75 5.07
CA ILE A 95 -30.22 -5.66 4.07
C ILE A 95 -29.32 -4.45 4.35
N ARG A 96 -29.93 -3.30 4.66
CA ARG A 96 -29.21 -2.07 5.02
C ARG A 96 -28.37 -2.24 6.29
N THR A 97 -28.95 -2.77 7.37
CA THR A 97 -28.23 -2.92 8.64
C THR A 97 -27.04 -3.89 8.54
N VAL A 98 -27.18 -4.99 7.79
CA VAL A 98 -26.08 -5.94 7.55
C VAL A 98 -24.99 -5.30 6.71
N GLY A 99 -25.34 -4.57 5.65
CA GLY A 99 -24.41 -3.82 4.82
C GLY A 99 -23.63 -2.78 5.63
N GLU A 100 -24.33 -1.99 6.43
CA GLU A 100 -23.75 -0.98 7.31
C GLU A 100 -22.77 -1.56 8.33
N ARG A 101 -23.10 -2.70 8.96
CA ARG A 101 -22.20 -3.36 9.92
C ARG A 101 -20.86 -3.73 9.28
N ARG A 102 -20.91 -4.26 8.06
CA ARG A 102 -19.71 -4.64 7.30
C ARG A 102 -18.87 -3.41 6.96
N VAL A 103 -19.48 -2.35 6.45
CA VAL A 103 -18.79 -1.10 6.11
C VAL A 103 -18.15 -0.48 7.36
N ARG A 104 -18.89 -0.39 8.47
CA ARG A 104 -18.37 0.14 9.74
C ARG A 104 -17.17 -0.64 10.26
N GLY A 105 -17.15 -1.96 10.09
CA GLY A 105 -15.98 -2.80 10.44
C GLY A 105 -14.74 -2.40 9.64
N TRP A 106 -14.87 -2.33 8.31
CA TRP A 106 -13.76 -1.93 7.43
C TRP A 106 -13.28 -0.51 7.71
N THR A 107 -14.18 0.45 7.93
CA THR A 107 -13.79 1.83 8.29
C THR A 107 -13.00 1.87 9.58
N ARG A 108 -13.44 1.14 10.63
CA ARG A 108 -12.70 1.09 11.90
C ARG A 108 -11.31 0.47 11.73
N SER A 109 -11.20 -0.60 10.94
CA SER A 109 -9.89 -1.20 10.63
C SER A 109 -8.98 -0.24 9.87
N ALA A 110 -9.50 0.50 8.89
CA ALA A 110 -8.73 1.51 8.17
C ALA A 110 -8.26 2.65 9.09
N VAL A 111 -9.15 3.17 9.94
CA VAL A 111 -8.80 4.20 10.93
C VAL A 111 -7.74 3.71 11.90
N ALA A 112 -7.88 2.48 12.43
CA ALA A 112 -6.91 1.88 13.33
C ALA A 112 -5.54 1.69 12.66
N LEU A 113 -5.51 1.22 11.41
CA LEU A 113 -4.28 1.08 10.64
C LEU A 113 -3.60 2.44 10.41
N THR A 114 -4.36 3.46 10.02
CA THR A 114 -3.83 4.82 9.84
C THR A 114 -3.25 5.36 11.15
N ALA A 115 -3.94 5.18 12.27
CA ALA A 115 -3.44 5.59 13.59
C ALA A 115 -2.15 4.85 13.97
N LEU A 116 -2.05 3.55 13.67
CA LEU A 116 -0.86 2.76 13.89
C LEU A 116 0.33 3.24 13.03
N VAL A 117 0.12 3.53 11.75
CA VAL A 117 1.15 4.07 10.86
C VAL A 117 1.60 5.45 11.34
N ALA A 118 0.67 6.34 11.69
CA ALA A 118 1.00 7.67 12.21
C ALA A 118 1.80 7.58 13.53
N GLY A 119 1.42 6.68 14.44
CA GLY A 119 2.14 6.41 15.67
C GLY A 119 3.55 5.87 15.43
N ALA A 120 3.69 4.92 14.50
CA ALA A 120 5.00 4.37 14.11
C ALA A 120 5.91 5.45 13.49
N THR A 121 5.37 6.31 12.62
CA THR A 121 6.10 7.44 12.05
C THR A 121 6.55 8.42 13.13
N GLY A 122 5.66 8.78 14.07
CA GLY A 122 5.99 9.65 15.20
C GLY A 122 7.07 9.04 16.10
N PHE A 123 7.00 7.73 16.35
CA PHE A 123 8.03 7.00 17.07
C PHE A 123 9.37 7.05 16.33
N CYS A 124 9.40 6.75 15.03
CA CYS A 124 10.59 6.86 14.21
C CYS A 124 11.20 8.26 14.28
N VAL A 125 10.39 9.32 14.20
CA VAL A 125 10.86 10.71 14.37
C VAL A 125 11.43 10.94 15.78
N SER A 126 10.85 10.37 16.83
CA SER A 126 11.34 10.55 18.21
C SER A 126 12.67 9.84 18.52
N VAL A 127 13.00 8.76 17.81
CA VAL A 127 14.25 8.01 18.01
C VAL A 127 15.27 8.20 16.87
N ALA A 128 14.88 8.85 15.77
CA ALA A 128 15.80 9.11 14.66
C ALA A 128 16.90 10.09 15.10
N PRO A 129 18.17 9.83 14.75
CA PRO A 129 19.23 10.81 14.93
C PRO A 129 18.97 12.06 14.09
N ASP A 130 19.00 13.24 14.72
CA ASP A 130 18.72 14.53 14.05
C ASP A 130 19.78 14.94 13.03
N HIS A 131 20.93 14.27 13.03
CA HIS A 131 22.03 14.56 12.11
C HIS A 131 22.75 13.29 11.70
N TYR A 132 23.14 13.25 10.44
CA TYR A 132 24.02 12.21 9.94
C TYR A 132 25.46 12.48 10.40
N VAL A 133 26.01 11.59 11.21
CA VAL A 133 27.45 11.56 11.50
C VAL A 133 28.11 10.65 10.45
N ARG A 134 28.93 11.24 9.58
CA ARG A 134 29.71 10.49 8.60
C ARG A 134 30.62 9.50 9.33
N PRO A 135 30.51 8.18 9.09
CA PRO A 135 31.47 7.22 9.62
C PRO A 135 32.87 7.59 9.14
N PRO A 136 33.90 7.53 9.99
CA PRO A 136 35.27 7.74 9.56
C PRO A 136 35.57 6.80 8.38
N ALA A 137 36.18 7.34 7.32
CA ALA A 137 36.56 6.54 6.16
C ALA A 137 37.47 5.39 6.61
N ALA A 138 37.30 4.21 6.00
CA ALA A 138 38.22 3.11 6.23
C ALA A 138 39.65 3.60 5.93
N GLY A 139 40.55 3.48 6.90
CA GLY A 139 41.93 3.89 6.72
C GLY A 139 42.55 3.09 5.58
N GLU A 140 42.92 3.77 4.51
CA GLU A 140 43.69 3.17 3.42
C GLU A 140 45.17 3.26 3.77
N ALA A 141 45.86 2.14 3.71
CA ALA A 141 47.31 2.11 3.93
C ALA A 141 47.99 2.81 2.75
N VAL A 142 48.35 4.09 2.95
CA VAL A 142 49.14 4.83 1.97
C VAL A 142 50.54 4.21 1.91
N THR A 143 50.76 3.32 0.95
CA THR A 143 52.08 2.76 0.65
C THR A 143 52.83 3.70 -0.28
N GLY A 144 54.09 4.01 0.04
CA GLY A 144 54.94 4.89 -0.77
C GLY A 144 55.17 6.29 -0.17
N VAL A 145 54.71 6.56 1.04
CA VAL A 145 55.22 7.71 1.80
C VAL A 145 56.69 7.44 2.11
N PRO A 146 57.61 8.34 1.76
CA PRO A 146 59.01 8.18 2.13
C PRO A 146 59.12 7.93 3.63
N PRO A 147 59.93 6.95 4.08
CA PRO A 147 60.23 6.81 5.49
C PRO A 147 60.86 8.14 5.94
N HIS A 148 60.09 8.93 6.71
CA HIS A 148 60.43 10.27 7.18
C HIS A 148 60.40 11.38 6.11
N ALA A 149 59.19 11.92 5.85
CA ALA A 149 59.02 13.25 5.23
C ALA A 149 58.79 14.36 6.29
N GLY A 150 59.06 14.07 7.56
CA GLY A 150 59.09 15.07 8.62
C GLY A 150 60.46 15.74 8.68
N PRO A 151 60.56 17.00 9.15
CA PRO A 151 61.84 17.57 9.53
C PRO A 151 62.55 16.61 10.48
N GLY A 152 63.85 16.41 10.29
CA GLY A 152 64.67 15.60 11.18
C GLY A 152 64.64 16.10 12.63
N PRO A 153 65.22 15.36 13.58
CA PRO A 153 65.38 15.84 14.94
C PRO A 153 66.08 17.21 14.92
N LEU A 154 65.57 18.15 15.71
CA LEU A 154 66.13 19.49 15.74
C LEU A 154 67.61 19.46 16.12
N SER A 155 68.40 20.26 15.41
CA SER A 155 69.74 20.63 15.85
C SER A 155 69.67 21.33 17.22
N GLU A 156 70.79 21.43 17.91
CA GLU A 156 70.85 22.16 19.18
C GLU A 156 70.51 23.64 19.01
N GLU A 157 70.94 24.25 17.90
CA GLU A 157 70.60 25.63 17.53
C GLU A 157 69.10 25.82 17.34
N GLU A 158 68.44 24.89 16.64
CA GLU A 158 66.99 24.94 16.43
C GLU A 158 66.21 24.71 17.72
N ARG A 159 66.73 23.88 18.64
CA ARG A 159 66.17 23.71 19.99
C ARG A 159 66.27 24.99 20.80
N SER A 160 67.44 25.60 20.84
CA SER A 160 67.67 26.89 21.51
C SER A 160 66.77 27.99 20.94
N LEU A 161 66.64 28.06 19.61
CA LEU A 161 65.78 29.02 18.94
C LEU A 161 64.31 28.79 19.31
N ARG A 162 63.85 27.53 19.31
CA ARG A 162 62.48 27.17 19.70
C ARG A 162 62.18 27.57 21.14
N ASP A 163 63.10 27.29 22.06
CA ASP A 163 62.92 27.63 23.48
C ASP A 163 62.90 29.16 23.65
N THR A 164 63.77 29.88 22.96
CA THR A 164 63.80 31.36 22.92
C THR A 164 62.47 31.94 22.41
N LEU A 165 61.93 31.39 21.32
CA LEU A 165 60.66 31.81 20.72
C LEU A 165 59.45 31.47 21.59
N ARG A 166 59.53 30.41 22.40
CA ARG A 166 58.49 30.03 23.36
C ARG A 166 58.48 30.94 24.58
N GLU A 167 59.66 31.34 25.05
CA GLU A 167 59.83 32.28 26.17
C GLU A 167 59.43 33.71 25.77
N HIS A 168 59.61 34.07 24.49
CA HIS A 168 59.28 35.38 23.94
C HIS A 168 58.21 35.27 22.83
N PRO A 169 56.98 34.85 23.15
CA PRO A 169 55.94 34.58 22.15
C PRO A 169 55.44 35.85 21.44
N ALA A 170 55.81 37.04 21.94
CA ALA A 170 55.50 38.31 21.31
C ALA A 170 56.45 38.57 20.13
N ALA A 171 55.98 38.33 18.91
CA ALA A 171 56.62 38.85 17.72
C ALA A 171 56.57 40.40 17.76
N GLY A 172 57.72 41.05 17.55
CA GLY A 172 57.78 42.50 17.39
C GLY A 172 56.84 43.02 16.29
N PRO A 173 56.48 44.32 16.31
CA PRO A 173 55.45 44.92 15.45
C PRO A 173 55.68 44.74 13.94
N GLU A 174 56.91 44.44 13.54
CA GLU A 174 57.36 44.20 12.16
C GLU A 174 56.57 43.09 11.43
N ARG A 175 56.01 42.09 12.12
CA ARG A 175 55.25 40.98 11.47
C ARG A 175 53.78 41.30 11.22
N VAL A 176 53.25 42.41 11.75
CA VAL A 176 51.82 42.77 11.63
C VAL A 176 51.56 43.62 10.36
N LYS A 177 52.60 44.09 9.68
CA LYS A 177 52.47 44.80 8.40
C LYS A 177 53.49 44.26 7.40
N PRO A 178 53.05 43.69 6.26
CA PRO A 178 53.99 43.45 5.16
C PRO A 178 54.55 44.81 4.72
N LEU A 179 55.88 44.90 4.56
CA LEU A 179 56.51 46.08 3.99
C LEU A 179 56.04 46.23 2.53
N PRO A 180 55.69 47.45 2.09
CA PRO A 180 55.29 47.69 0.71
C PRO A 180 56.47 47.38 -0.22
N GLY A 181 56.25 46.47 -1.15
CA GLY A 181 57.06 46.31 -2.37
C GLY A 181 56.47 47.11 -3.50
#